data_AF-A0A6B2CNV4-F1
#
_entry.id   AF-A0A6B2CNV4-F1
#
_cell.length_a   1.000
_cell.length_b   1.000
_cell.length_c   1.000
_cell.angle_alpha   90.00
_cell.angle_beta   90.00
_cell.angle_gamma   90.00
#
_symmetry.space_group_name_H-M   'P 1'
#
loop_
_entity.id
_entity.type
_entity.pdbx_description
1 polymer ?
#
loop_
_entity_poly.entity_id
_entity_poly.type
_entity_poly.pdbx_seq_one_letter_code
_entity_poly.pdbx_strand_id
1 'polypeptide(L)'
;MEKGRWPLALVIVLLSLTITAYVAMAHVVFVYQTGIMVKPVSSPITVIPGQCPCGCSSWSQTLTGFSTNITAYTLRTTSGYVLTTPLVKFNATVSGTLTMSLSPSSSVVSDYVNGTQIYPSPGSFSLSAGSYLMIQRLNLSSPLTSTLTLSGQYSYTYTPGVSFLYSFSETINPPSANVMNLLNGQNAIYVPHVYQGDYQGLSTSSWPFYYGPSTASQYWSPLSSSINQPVLMMVPSNYSWSSGAMFWQSSYNGRSLTITMVGVYSYNGTPSTSSAYPYVGDGYIVYLFLKPSWSISPQYNYSVPYVASNPYTLFRAPLLAPVQGDVMFPQSTSTYIVVEWNPLWQYTYTTTGATGQWNVWLAVNPYGSTAYVSPYPSPNIGYPYRGWDGIGTGAFQPRPGDYICITVTY
;
A
#
# COMPACT_ATOMS: atom_id res chain seq x y z
N MET A 1 37.14 -104.38 25.08
CA MET A 1 37.80 -103.59 24.01
C MET A 1 36.82 -103.43 22.87
N GLU A 2 36.11 -102.30 22.84
CA GLU A 2 35.11 -101.94 21.84
C GLU A 2 35.80 -101.49 20.54
N LYS A 3 35.73 -102.31 19.50
CA LYS A 3 36.02 -101.91 18.11
C LYS A 3 34.69 -101.87 17.37
N GLY A 4 34.15 -100.68 17.11
CA GLY A 4 32.93 -100.56 16.28
C GLY A 4 32.25 -99.20 16.23
N ARG A 5 32.55 -98.25 17.13
CA ARG A 5 31.80 -96.97 17.20
C ARG A 5 32.40 -95.77 16.46
N TRP A 6 33.62 -95.89 15.93
CA TRP A 6 34.32 -94.79 15.25
C TRP A 6 33.81 -94.43 13.84
N PRO A 7 33.37 -95.36 12.96
CA PRO A 7 32.99 -94.97 11.60
C PRO A 7 31.64 -94.24 11.54
N LEU A 8 30.70 -94.53 12.45
CA LEU A 8 29.37 -93.89 12.44
C LEU A 8 29.43 -92.43 12.95
N ALA A 9 30.23 -92.17 13.98
CA ALA A 9 30.41 -90.82 14.50
C ALA A 9 31.10 -89.90 13.48
N LEU A 10 32.08 -90.42 12.73
CA LEU A 10 32.76 -89.67 11.67
C LEU A 10 31.81 -89.32 10.51
N VAL A 11 30.95 -90.26 10.10
CA VAL A 11 29.96 -90.04 9.03
C VAL A 11 28.91 -89.02 9.46
N ILE A 12 28.44 -89.04 10.71
CA ILE A 12 27.48 -88.05 11.23
C ILE A 12 28.12 -86.65 11.31
N VAL A 13 29.39 -86.55 11.70
CA VAL A 13 30.13 -85.28 11.73
C VAL A 13 30.37 -84.73 10.31
N LEU A 14 30.70 -85.59 9.35
CA LEU A 14 30.85 -85.17 7.94
C LEU A 14 29.52 -84.77 7.28
N LEU A 15 28.42 -85.47 7.59
CA LEU A 15 27.08 -85.10 7.14
C LEU A 15 26.59 -83.80 7.77
N SER A 16 26.86 -83.58 9.05
CA SER A 16 26.51 -82.33 9.72
C SER A 16 27.37 -81.15 9.25
N LEU A 17 28.66 -81.37 8.92
CA LEU A 17 29.54 -80.37 8.27
C LEU A 17 29.11 -80.04 6.84
N THR A 18 28.67 -81.03 6.06
CA THR A 18 28.15 -80.79 4.70
C THR A 18 26.79 -80.10 4.72
N ILE A 19 25.90 -80.44 5.67
CA ILE A 19 24.63 -79.74 5.86
C ILE A 19 24.85 -78.30 6.37
N THR A 20 25.78 -78.07 7.31
CA THR A 20 26.11 -76.69 7.75
C THR A 20 26.81 -75.89 6.64
N ALA A 21 27.65 -76.50 5.81
CA ALA A 21 28.21 -75.84 4.63
C ALA A 21 27.10 -75.49 3.61
N TYR A 22 26.13 -76.37 3.39
CA TYR A 22 25.01 -76.11 2.48
C TYR A 22 24.04 -75.03 3.01
N VAL A 23 23.79 -75.01 4.33
CA VAL A 23 22.97 -73.99 4.99
C VAL A 23 23.69 -72.64 5.05
N ALA A 24 25.02 -72.62 5.19
CA ALA A 24 25.82 -71.39 5.14
C ALA A 24 25.88 -70.77 3.72
N MET A 25 25.78 -71.58 2.66
CA MET A 25 25.65 -71.08 1.28
C MET A 25 24.22 -70.66 0.90
N ALA A 26 23.22 -70.93 1.73
CA ALA A 26 21.83 -70.53 1.51
C ALA A 26 21.49 -69.14 2.05
N HIS A 27 22.48 -68.35 2.49
CA HIS A 27 22.32 -66.91 2.61
C HIS A 27 22.38 -66.29 1.20
N VAL A 28 21.26 -66.37 0.50
CA VAL A 28 21.01 -65.49 -0.64
C VAL A 28 20.94 -64.06 -0.08
N VAL A 29 22.08 -63.38 -0.04
CA VAL A 29 22.13 -61.95 0.18
C VAL A 29 21.61 -61.30 -1.10
N PHE A 30 20.32 -60.97 -1.12
CA PHE A 30 19.79 -60.05 -2.11
C PHE A 30 20.37 -58.66 -1.83
N VAL A 31 21.53 -58.37 -2.41
CA VAL A 31 22.05 -57.00 -2.47
C VAL A 31 21.21 -56.28 -3.54
N TYR A 32 20.12 -55.65 -3.12
CA TYR A 32 19.43 -54.69 -3.96
C TYR A 32 20.29 -53.42 -4.02
N GLN A 33 21.09 -53.29 -5.08
CA GLN A 33 21.80 -52.06 -5.39
C GLN A 33 20.80 -51.09 -6.06
N THR A 34 19.95 -50.45 -5.27
CA THR A 34 19.01 -49.45 -5.80
C THR A 34 19.76 -48.13 -5.99
N GLY A 35 19.92 -47.69 -7.24
CA GLY A 35 20.35 -46.32 -7.51
C GLY A 35 19.24 -45.35 -7.12
N ILE A 36 19.42 -44.59 -6.04
CA ILE A 36 18.54 -43.47 -5.71
C ILE A 36 18.93 -42.32 -6.64
N MET A 37 18.14 -42.09 -7.67
CA MET A 37 18.28 -40.90 -8.52
C MET A 37 17.57 -39.73 -7.83
N VAL A 38 18.30 -38.94 -7.05
CA VAL A 38 17.80 -37.66 -6.53
C VAL A 38 17.86 -36.63 -7.65
N LYS A 39 16.72 -36.34 -8.28
CA LYS A 39 16.61 -35.17 -9.16
C LYS A 39 16.19 -33.97 -8.31
N PRO A 40 16.96 -32.86 -8.29
CA PRO A 40 16.49 -31.64 -7.67
C PRO A 40 15.23 -31.17 -8.39
N VAL A 41 14.11 -31.11 -7.67
CA VAL A 41 12.88 -30.53 -8.19
C VAL A 41 12.94 -29.04 -7.87
N SER A 42 12.85 -28.21 -8.91
CA SER A 42 12.78 -26.76 -8.75
C SER A 42 11.51 -26.38 -8.01
N SER A 43 11.62 -25.34 -7.17
CA SER A 43 10.44 -24.74 -6.56
C SER A 43 9.43 -24.33 -7.63
N PRO A 44 8.16 -24.79 -7.56
CA PRO A 44 7.11 -24.37 -8.47
C PRO A 44 6.64 -22.93 -8.20
N ILE A 45 7.00 -22.36 -7.04
CA ILE A 45 6.63 -21.02 -6.59
C ILE A 45 7.88 -20.21 -6.22
N THR A 46 8.01 -19.00 -6.73
CA THR A 46 9.13 -18.11 -6.40
C THR A 46 8.62 -16.76 -5.95
N VAL A 47 9.42 -16.05 -5.16
CA VAL A 47 9.12 -14.69 -4.71
C VAL A 47 9.69 -13.72 -5.74
N ILE A 48 8.87 -12.79 -6.21
CA ILE A 48 9.33 -11.65 -7.02
C ILE A 48 9.58 -10.50 -6.05
N PRO A 49 10.84 -10.07 -5.82
CA PRO A 49 11.13 -8.91 -4.98
C PRO A 49 10.37 -7.67 -5.47
N GLY A 50 9.95 -6.84 -4.54
CA GLY A 50 9.14 -5.68 -4.87
C GLY A 50 8.92 -4.77 -3.68
N GLN A 51 8.28 -3.65 -3.96
CA GLN A 51 7.89 -2.69 -2.96
C GLN A 51 6.54 -2.08 -3.32
N CYS A 52 5.77 -1.77 -2.31
CA CYS A 52 4.55 -1.01 -2.40
C CYS A 52 4.88 0.44 -2.81
N PRO A 53 4.07 1.07 -3.67
CA PRO A 53 4.07 2.53 -3.81
C PRO A 53 3.96 3.20 -2.43
N CYS A 54 4.60 4.37 -2.25
CA CYS A 54 4.61 5.11 -0.98
C CYS A 54 5.30 4.43 0.21
N GLY A 55 6.09 3.37 -0.01
CA GLY A 55 6.89 2.75 1.05
C GLY A 55 6.04 2.04 2.12
N CYS A 56 4.81 1.65 1.78
CA CYS A 56 3.92 0.95 2.72
C CYS A 56 4.42 -0.46 3.07
N SER A 57 5.12 -1.11 2.14
CA SER A 57 5.84 -2.36 2.35
C SER A 57 6.92 -2.58 1.30
N SER A 58 7.87 -3.46 1.61
CA SER A 58 8.87 -3.98 0.69
C SER A 58 9.13 -5.44 1.02
N TRP A 59 9.33 -6.28 0.01
CA TRP A 59 9.53 -7.72 0.19
C TRP A 59 10.64 -8.25 -0.71
N SER A 60 11.31 -9.27 -0.21
CA SER A 60 12.43 -9.90 -0.91
C SER A 60 12.46 -11.40 -0.67
N GLN A 61 13.05 -12.12 -1.62
CA GLN A 61 13.26 -13.56 -1.47
C GLN A 61 14.40 -13.82 -0.47
N THR A 62 14.21 -14.82 0.39
CA THR A 62 15.25 -15.36 1.27
C THR A 62 15.60 -16.80 0.88
N LEU A 63 16.62 -17.37 1.51
CA LEU A 63 17.02 -18.77 1.28
C LEU A 63 15.88 -19.77 1.59
N THR A 64 15.02 -19.43 2.55
CA THR A 64 13.97 -20.31 3.06
C THR A 64 12.57 -19.80 2.74
N GLY A 65 12.41 -18.71 2.00
CA GLY A 65 11.11 -18.16 1.61
C GLY A 65 11.17 -16.67 1.29
N PHE A 66 10.57 -15.82 2.14
CA PHE A 66 10.61 -14.37 1.96
C PHE A 66 10.72 -13.59 3.28
N SER A 67 11.11 -12.33 3.16
CA SER A 67 11.00 -11.35 4.23
C SER A 67 10.28 -10.10 3.73
N THR A 68 9.50 -9.48 4.60
CA THR A 68 8.77 -8.25 4.29
C THR A 68 9.03 -7.20 5.37
N ASN A 69 9.31 -5.97 4.96
CA ASN A 69 9.38 -4.81 5.84
C ASN A 69 8.19 -3.90 5.55
N ILE A 70 7.42 -3.56 6.57
CA ILE A 70 6.12 -2.88 6.46
C ILE A 70 6.16 -1.60 7.30
N THR A 71 5.66 -0.51 6.72
CA THR A 71 5.30 0.68 7.50
C THR A 71 3.86 0.50 7.96
N ALA A 72 3.63 0.45 9.27
CA ALA A 72 2.29 0.31 9.82
C ALA A 72 1.50 1.58 9.51
N TYR A 73 0.59 1.50 8.54
CA TYR A 73 -0.48 2.47 8.33
C TYR A 73 -1.79 1.78 8.68
N THR A 74 -2.13 1.80 9.97
CA THR A 74 -3.28 1.06 10.50
C THR A 74 -4.50 1.95 10.66
N LEU A 75 -5.64 1.42 10.24
CA LEU A 75 -6.97 1.98 10.44
C LEU A 75 -7.49 1.62 11.82
N ARG A 76 -7.79 2.62 12.63
CA ARG A 76 -8.48 2.43 13.91
C ARG A 76 -9.95 2.10 13.68
N THR A 77 -10.38 0.99 14.26
CA THR A 77 -11.76 0.51 14.27
C THR A 77 -12.28 0.40 15.70
N THR A 78 -13.57 0.13 15.85
CA THR A 78 -14.19 -0.18 17.15
C THR A 78 -13.65 -1.48 17.76
N SER A 79 -13.05 -2.37 16.96
CA SER A 79 -12.55 -3.69 17.39
C SER A 79 -11.03 -3.81 17.43
N GLY A 80 -10.29 -2.71 17.21
CA GLY A 80 -8.82 -2.73 17.19
C GLY A 80 -8.25 -1.96 16.00
N TYR A 81 -7.10 -2.40 15.50
CA TYR A 81 -6.34 -1.70 14.46
C TYR A 81 -6.13 -2.61 13.26
N VAL A 82 -6.44 -2.11 12.06
CA VAL A 82 -6.38 -2.90 10.83
C VAL A 82 -5.27 -2.37 9.95
N LEU A 83 -4.27 -3.20 9.68
CA LEU A 83 -3.24 -2.95 8.67
C LEU A 83 -3.65 -3.65 7.38
N THR A 84 -3.71 -2.92 6.27
CA THR A 84 -3.88 -3.51 4.93
C THR A 84 -2.70 -3.12 4.06
N THR A 85 -1.94 -4.10 3.57
CA THR A 85 -0.69 -3.84 2.84
C THR A 85 -0.33 -5.00 1.91
N PRO A 86 0.36 -4.77 0.79
CA PRO A 86 0.98 -5.85 0.04
C PRO A 86 2.01 -6.59 0.90
N LEU A 87 1.88 -7.91 1.00
CA LEU A 87 2.76 -8.77 1.78
C LEU A 87 3.93 -9.29 0.94
N VAL A 88 3.61 -9.91 -0.19
CA VAL A 88 4.58 -10.57 -1.07
C VAL A 88 4.01 -10.74 -2.47
N LYS A 89 4.87 -10.74 -3.49
CA LYS A 89 4.50 -11.14 -4.85
C LYS A 89 5.06 -12.51 -5.16
N PHE A 90 4.21 -13.46 -5.52
CA PHE A 90 4.60 -14.80 -5.96
C PHE A 90 4.52 -14.94 -7.48
N ASN A 91 5.37 -15.81 -8.03
CA ASN A 91 5.23 -16.38 -9.36
C ASN A 91 5.05 -17.89 -9.24
N ALA A 92 3.89 -18.40 -9.64
CA ALA A 92 3.62 -19.83 -9.72
C ALA A 92 3.83 -20.29 -11.16
N THR A 93 4.69 -21.28 -11.36
CA THR A 93 4.98 -21.83 -12.70
C THR A 93 3.96 -22.87 -13.15
N VAL A 94 3.25 -23.47 -12.20
CA VAL A 94 2.21 -24.47 -12.38
C VAL A 94 1.07 -24.17 -11.43
N SER A 95 -0.13 -24.67 -11.73
CA SER A 95 -1.26 -24.55 -10.81
C SER A 95 -1.08 -25.39 -9.55
N GLY A 96 -1.57 -24.93 -8.42
CA GLY A 96 -1.41 -25.62 -7.13
C GLY A 96 -2.04 -24.87 -5.96
N THR A 97 -1.92 -25.47 -4.79
CA THR A 97 -2.47 -24.94 -3.54
C THR A 97 -1.36 -24.32 -2.70
N LEU A 98 -1.51 -23.02 -2.39
CA LEU A 98 -0.70 -22.31 -1.41
C LEU A 98 -1.40 -22.38 -0.05
N THR A 99 -0.71 -22.91 0.97
CA THR A 99 -1.18 -22.89 2.35
C THR A 99 -0.26 -21.98 3.16
N MET A 100 -0.82 -21.07 3.96
CA MET A 100 -0.05 -20.13 4.79
C MET A 100 -0.54 -20.18 6.24
N SER A 101 0.37 -19.93 7.18
CA SER A 101 0.06 -19.83 8.60
C SER A 101 1.00 -18.86 9.31
N LEU A 102 0.45 -18.01 10.18
CA LEU A 102 1.23 -17.15 11.07
C LEU A 102 1.53 -17.86 12.40
N SER A 103 2.73 -17.67 12.94
CA SER A 103 3.07 -18.09 14.30
C SER A 103 2.24 -17.33 15.34
N PRO A 104 1.91 -17.94 16.50
CA PRO A 104 1.19 -17.25 17.57
C PRO A 104 1.83 -15.93 18.00
N SER A 105 1.01 -14.88 18.12
CA SER A 105 1.42 -13.55 18.57
C SER A 105 0.34 -12.93 19.44
N SER A 106 0.72 -12.36 20.59
CA SER A 106 -0.22 -11.67 21.49
C SER A 106 -0.72 -10.34 20.95
N SER A 107 -0.01 -9.76 19.97
CA SER A 107 -0.38 -8.50 19.32
C SER A 107 -1.38 -8.68 18.18
N VAL A 108 -1.48 -9.90 17.62
CA VAL A 108 -2.31 -10.20 16.45
C VAL A 108 -3.59 -10.88 16.89
N VAL A 109 -4.73 -10.35 16.44
CA VAL A 109 -6.06 -10.92 16.68
C VAL A 109 -6.42 -11.89 15.57
N SER A 110 -6.17 -11.49 14.32
CA SER A 110 -6.40 -12.30 13.12
C SER A 110 -5.55 -11.78 11.98
N ASP A 111 -5.23 -12.65 11.04
CA ASP A 111 -4.52 -12.30 9.82
C ASP A 111 -5.20 -12.96 8.62
N TYR A 112 -5.37 -12.18 7.56
CA TYR A 112 -5.98 -12.62 6.31
C TYR A 112 -5.06 -12.26 5.16
N VAL A 113 -4.80 -13.21 4.28
CA VAL A 113 -4.12 -12.94 3.00
C VAL A 113 -5.13 -13.15 1.90
N ASN A 114 -5.30 -12.20 0.97
CA ASN A 114 -6.29 -12.24 -0.11
C ASN A 114 -7.70 -12.71 0.32
N GLY A 115 -8.12 -12.32 1.53
CA GLY A 115 -9.44 -12.64 2.09
C GLY A 115 -9.55 -13.99 2.80
N THR A 116 -8.54 -14.87 2.75
CA THR A 116 -8.54 -16.11 3.54
C THR A 116 -7.77 -15.91 4.82
N GLN A 117 -8.37 -16.35 5.93
CA GLN A 117 -7.76 -16.29 7.25
C GLN A 117 -6.57 -17.26 7.35
N ILE A 118 -5.41 -16.77 7.77
CA ILE A 118 -4.18 -17.55 8.00
C ILE A 118 -3.72 -17.52 9.47
N TYR A 119 -4.46 -16.80 10.32
CA TYR A 119 -4.29 -16.78 11.77
C TYR A 119 -5.66 -16.57 12.45
N PRO A 120 -6.04 -17.37 13.47
CA PRO A 120 -5.20 -18.28 14.28
C PRO A 120 -4.96 -19.67 13.68
N SER A 121 -5.60 -20.00 12.56
CA SER A 121 -5.47 -21.30 11.88
C SER A 121 -4.88 -21.12 10.47
N PRO A 122 -4.15 -22.12 9.94
CA PRO A 122 -3.67 -22.08 8.56
C PRO A 122 -4.80 -21.89 7.54
N GLY A 123 -4.54 -21.10 6.51
CA GLY A 123 -5.45 -20.85 5.39
C GLY A 123 -4.87 -21.35 4.08
N SER A 124 -5.71 -21.72 3.11
CA SER A 124 -5.26 -22.22 1.80
C SER A 124 -5.96 -21.56 0.62
N PHE A 125 -5.23 -21.39 -0.48
CA PHE A 125 -5.64 -20.75 -1.72
C PHE A 125 -5.26 -21.62 -2.92
N SER A 126 -6.11 -21.64 -3.95
CA SER A 126 -5.71 -22.19 -5.24
C SER A 126 -5.10 -21.08 -6.11
N LEU A 127 -3.93 -21.33 -6.68
CA LEU A 127 -3.27 -20.44 -7.63
C LEU A 127 -3.12 -21.17 -8.96
N SER A 128 -3.53 -20.55 -10.06
CA SER A 128 -3.12 -20.97 -11.41
C SER A 128 -1.66 -20.57 -11.69
N ALA A 129 -1.07 -21.06 -12.78
CA ALA A 129 0.21 -20.51 -13.24
C ALA A 129 0.08 -18.99 -13.50
N GLY A 130 1.02 -18.20 -12.99
CA GLY A 130 1.00 -16.74 -13.11
C GLY A 130 1.66 -16.00 -11.94
N SER A 131 1.59 -14.66 -12.00
CA SER A 131 2.11 -13.77 -10.97
C SER A 131 0.99 -13.19 -10.10
N TYR A 132 1.14 -13.24 -8.78
CA TYR A 132 0.13 -12.83 -7.81
C TYR A 132 0.73 -11.91 -6.76
N LEU A 133 0.14 -10.72 -6.59
CA LEU A 133 0.41 -9.88 -5.43
C LEU A 133 -0.53 -10.31 -4.30
N MET A 134 0.04 -10.73 -3.18
CA MET A 134 -0.69 -11.12 -1.99
C MET A 134 -0.92 -9.91 -1.10
N ILE A 135 -2.17 -9.57 -0.83
CA ILE A 135 -2.56 -8.47 0.06
C ILE A 135 -2.91 -9.04 1.43
N GLN A 136 -2.24 -8.54 2.45
CA GLN A 136 -2.48 -8.90 3.84
C GLN A 136 -3.42 -7.90 4.50
N ARG A 137 -4.33 -8.41 5.33
CA ARG A 137 -5.16 -7.65 6.27
C ARG A 137 -4.92 -8.20 7.66
N LEU A 138 -4.03 -7.53 8.39
CA LEU A 138 -3.62 -7.88 9.74
C LEU A 138 -4.42 -7.07 10.75
N ASN A 139 -5.12 -7.75 11.67
CA ASN A 139 -5.86 -7.14 12.75
C ASN A 139 -5.03 -7.20 14.05
N LEU A 140 -4.69 -6.03 14.58
CA LEU A 140 -3.92 -5.84 15.80
C LEU A 140 -4.84 -5.43 16.96
N SER A 141 -4.52 -5.93 18.16
CA SER A 141 -5.29 -5.63 19.38
C SER A 141 -5.02 -4.23 19.93
N SER A 142 -3.87 -3.64 19.61
CA SER A 142 -3.39 -2.36 20.13
C SER A 142 -2.67 -1.55 19.04
N PRO A 143 -2.53 -0.21 19.20
CA PRO A 143 -1.78 0.58 18.24
C PRO A 143 -0.30 0.20 18.28
N LEU A 144 0.34 0.18 17.12
CA LEU A 144 1.75 -0.16 17.01
C LEU A 144 2.62 1.05 17.38
N THR A 145 3.27 0.99 18.54
CA THR A 145 4.16 2.06 19.04
C THR A 145 5.65 1.72 18.94
N SER A 146 5.97 0.46 18.67
CA SER A 146 7.33 -0.05 18.47
C SER A 146 7.35 -1.09 17.36
N THR A 147 8.54 -1.44 16.86
CA THR A 147 8.70 -2.47 15.83
C THR A 147 8.16 -3.82 16.30
N LEU A 148 7.27 -4.42 15.50
CA LEU A 148 6.75 -5.77 15.69
C LEU A 148 7.35 -6.70 14.64
N THR A 149 7.90 -7.84 15.06
CA THR A 149 8.35 -8.88 14.15
C THR A 149 7.41 -10.07 14.23
N LEU A 150 6.89 -10.49 13.08
CA LEU A 150 6.08 -11.68 12.94
C LEU A 150 6.82 -12.72 12.09
N SER A 151 6.44 -13.98 12.26
CA SER A 151 6.97 -15.07 11.46
C SER A 151 5.85 -16.05 11.14
N GLY A 152 6.02 -16.80 10.06
CA GLY A 152 5.08 -17.84 9.68
C GLY A 152 5.70 -18.83 8.71
N GLN A 153 4.86 -19.74 8.26
CA GLN A 153 5.22 -20.79 7.30
C GLN A 153 4.25 -20.74 6.14
N TYR A 154 4.73 -21.12 4.95
CA TYR A 154 3.87 -21.41 3.82
C TYR A 154 4.34 -22.66 3.10
N SER A 155 3.39 -23.33 2.44
CA SER A 155 3.68 -24.47 1.60
C SER A 155 2.96 -24.40 0.27
N TYR A 156 3.54 -25.01 -0.76
CA TYR A 156 2.94 -25.07 -2.08
C TYR A 156 2.89 -26.52 -2.58
N THR A 157 1.68 -26.96 -2.93
CA THR A 157 1.40 -28.33 -3.38
C THR A 157 0.76 -28.27 -4.77
N TYR A 158 1.48 -28.70 -5.80
CA TYR A 158 0.97 -28.71 -7.19
C TYR A 158 0.58 -30.11 -7.69
N THR A 159 1.07 -31.15 -7.02
CA THR A 159 0.73 -32.55 -7.31
C THR A 159 0.52 -33.29 -6.00
N PRO A 160 -0.40 -34.27 -5.94
CA PRO A 160 -0.60 -35.07 -4.73
C PRO A 160 0.71 -35.67 -4.20
N GLY A 161 0.95 -35.52 -2.89
CA GLY A 161 2.11 -36.12 -2.21
C GLY A 161 3.41 -35.31 -2.26
N VAL A 162 3.47 -34.16 -2.95
CA VAL A 162 4.66 -33.30 -2.96
C VAL A 162 4.31 -31.88 -2.54
N SER A 163 4.82 -31.48 -1.38
CA SER A 163 4.68 -30.12 -0.84
C SER A 163 6.06 -29.50 -0.64
N PHE A 164 6.20 -28.25 -1.07
CA PHE A 164 7.38 -27.45 -0.81
C PHE A 164 7.11 -26.57 0.39
N LEU A 165 8.00 -26.57 1.38
CA LEU A 165 7.82 -25.83 2.64
C LEU A 165 8.80 -24.67 2.71
N TYR A 166 8.30 -23.54 3.22
CA TYR A 166 9.03 -22.29 3.32
C TYR A 166 8.62 -21.54 4.58
N SER A 167 9.49 -20.64 5.02
CA SER A 167 9.26 -19.72 6.11
C SER A 167 9.15 -18.29 5.61
N PHE A 168 8.42 -17.44 6.32
CA PHE A 168 8.47 -16.00 6.11
C PHE A 168 8.64 -15.22 7.41
N SER A 169 9.16 -14.01 7.29
CA SER A 169 9.22 -13.03 8.38
C SER A 169 8.68 -11.68 7.93
N GLU A 170 8.02 -10.99 8.85
CA GLU A 170 7.51 -9.63 8.65
C GLU A 170 8.09 -8.73 9.74
N THR A 171 8.66 -7.60 9.34
CA THR A 171 9.06 -6.53 10.26
C THR A 171 8.13 -5.35 10.03
N ILE A 172 7.31 -5.05 11.03
CA ILE A 172 6.31 -3.97 10.97
C ILE A 172 6.81 -2.83 11.84
N ASN A 173 7.09 -1.69 11.23
CA ASN A 173 7.60 -0.51 11.89
C ASN A 173 6.50 0.56 12.03
N PRO A 174 6.41 1.27 13.17
CA PRO A 174 5.60 2.47 13.24
C PRO A 174 6.11 3.54 12.25
N PRO A 175 5.27 4.48 11.78
CA PRO A 175 5.73 5.57 10.93
C PRO A 175 6.81 6.43 11.60
N SER A 176 7.67 7.05 10.80
CA SER A 176 8.74 7.92 11.29
C SER A 176 8.23 9.28 11.78
N ALA A 177 9.03 9.97 12.60
CA ALA A 177 8.66 11.22 13.28
C ALA A 177 8.49 12.45 12.36
N ASN A 178 8.87 12.38 11.07
CA ASN A 178 8.79 13.49 10.12
C ASN A 178 7.49 13.48 9.30
N VAL A 179 6.41 12.93 9.87
CA VAL A 179 5.16 12.67 9.17
C VAL A 179 4.00 13.23 10.01
N MET A 180 3.06 13.92 9.38
CA MET A 180 1.72 14.06 9.97
C MET A 180 1.05 12.69 9.83
N ASN A 181 0.96 11.94 10.93
CA ASN A 181 0.35 10.63 10.92
C ASN A 181 -0.93 10.65 11.75
N LEU A 182 -2.06 10.72 11.05
CA LEU A 182 -3.37 10.53 11.65
C LEU A 182 -3.81 9.07 11.64
N LEU A 183 -2.99 8.13 11.14
CA LEU A 183 -3.22 6.68 11.23
C LEU A 183 -2.52 6.12 12.48
N ASN A 184 -2.71 4.82 12.76
CA ASN A 184 -2.01 4.11 13.86
C ASN A 184 -2.45 4.44 15.28
N GLY A 185 -3.66 4.97 15.44
CA GLY A 185 -4.10 5.48 16.74
C GLY A 185 -3.24 6.65 17.26
N GLN A 186 -2.33 7.15 16.43
CA GLN A 186 -1.61 8.38 16.70
C GLN A 186 -2.53 9.54 16.35
N ASN A 187 -2.54 10.54 17.23
CA ASN A 187 -3.35 11.75 17.09
C ASN A 187 -2.44 12.98 17.01
N ALA A 188 -1.24 12.79 16.47
CA ALA A 188 -0.16 13.72 16.66
C ALA A 188 0.29 14.29 15.32
N ILE A 189 0.18 15.61 15.25
CA ILE A 189 0.66 16.40 14.13
C ILE A 189 2.02 16.94 14.56
N TYR A 190 3.07 16.19 14.24
CA TYR A 190 4.42 16.45 14.74
C TYR A 190 5.14 17.58 14.01
N VAL A 191 4.61 18.03 12.88
CA VAL A 191 5.19 19.11 12.07
C VAL A 191 4.49 20.44 12.36
N PRO A 192 5.23 21.53 12.62
CA PRO A 192 4.67 22.87 12.53
C PRO A 192 3.99 23.05 11.17
N HIS A 193 2.76 23.57 11.19
CA HIS A 193 1.94 23.74 10.00
C HIS A 193 1.01 24.93 10.14
N VAL A 194 0.45 25.37 9.01
CA VAL A 194 -0.68 26.29 8.95
C VAL A 194 -1.74 25.73 8.01
N TYR A 195 -2.99 26.06 8.26
CA TYR A 195 -4.12 25.70 7.44
C TYR A 195 -4.56 26.88 6.58
N GLN A 196 -5.21 26.59 5.46
CA GLN A 196 -5.88 27.59 4.65
C GLN A 196 -7.15 26.98 4.04
N GLY A 197 -8.27 27.68 4.16
CA GLY A 197 -9.52 27.34 3.49
C GLY A 197 -9.91 28.37 2.44
N ASP A 198 -10.54 27.89 1.38
CA ASP A 198 -11.26 28.69 0.38
C ASP A 198 -12.71 28.22 0.30
N TYR A 199 -13.62 29.19 0.29
CA TYR A 199 -15.02 29.01 -0.08
C TYR A 199 -15.38 30.04 -1.16
N GLN A 200 -15.57 29.55 -2.38
CA GLN A 200 -15.98 30.35 -3.52
C GLN A 200 -15.05 31.54 -3.83
N GLY A 201 -13.74 31.37 -3.64
CA GLY A 201 -12.76 32.43 -3.85
C GLY A 201 -12.52 33.35 -2.65
N LEU A 202 -13.11 33.05 -1.49
CA LEU A 202 -12.96 33.79 -0.24
C LEU A 202 -12.32 32.93 0.85
N SER A 203 -11.43 33.53 1.65
CA SER A 203 -10.80 32.86 2.79
C SER A 203 -11.84 32.42 3.82
N THR A 204 -11.69 31.19 4.32
CA THR A 204 -12.50 30.64 5.42
C THR A 204 -11.61 29.86 6.38
N SER A 205 -12.03 29.83 7.66
CA SER A 205 -11.42 29.01 8.71
C SER A 205 -12.25 27.78 9.06
N SER A 206 -13.33 27.49 8.32
CA SER A 206 -14.18 26.33 8.55
C SER A 206 -13.54 25.00 8.13
N TRP A 207 -12.55 25.03 7.26
CA TRP A 207 -11.77 23.85 6.84
C TRP A 207 -10.36 24.25 6.39
N PRO A 208 -9.35 23.36 6.47
CA PRO A 208 -9.40 21.98 6.97
C PRO A 208 -9.85 21.81 8.43
N PHE A 209 -10.65 20.77 8.71
CA PHE A 209 -11.19 20.52 10.05
C PHE A 209 -10.73 19.17 10.59
N TYR A 210 -10.22 19.15 11.82
CA TYR A 210 -9.73 17.94 12.46
C TYR A 210 -10.82 17.23 13.27
N TYR A 211 -11.20 16.03 12.82
CA TYR A 211 -11.99 15.09 13.61
C TYR A 211 -11.05 14.23 14.45
N GLY A 212 -10.94 14.55 15.74
CA GLY A 212 -10.13 13.80 16.69
C GLY A 212 -10.76 12.48 17.11
N PRO A 213 -10.10 11.69 17.98
CA PRO A 213 -10.59 10.38 18.46
C PRO A 213 -12.03 10.32 18.96
N SER A 214 -12.53 11.40 19.55
CA SER A 214 -13.89 11.49 20.12
C SER A 214 -14.96 11.84 19.08
N THR A 215 -14.57 12.45 17.96
CA THR A 215 -15.49 12.92 16.91
C THR A 215 -15.27 12.25 15.56
N ALA A 216 -14.22 11.43 15.41
CA ALA A 216 -13.89 10.69 14.19
C ALA A 216 -15.05 9.84 13.66
N SER A 217 -15.80 9.17 14.54
CA SER A 217 -16.98 8.39 14.14
C SER A 217 -18.05 9.22 13.42
N GLN A 218 -18.13 10.54 13.67
CA GLN A 218 -19.08 11.42 12.98
C GLN A 218 -18.73 11.52 11.49
N TYR A 219 -17.44 11.68 11.17
CA TYR A 219 -16.95 11.71 9.79
C TYR A 219 -17.17 10.38 9.07
N TRP A 220 -16.94 9.26 9.76
CA TRP A 220 -17.04 7.92 9.16
C TRP A 220 -18.46 7.35 9.14
N SER A 221 -19.39 7.90 9.93
CA SER A 221 -20.76 7.38 10.08
C SER A 221 -21.51 7.11 8.78
N PRO A 222 -21.35 7.88 7.67
CA PRO A 222 -22.02 7.57 6.41
C PRO A 222 -21.45 6.33 5.71
N LEU A 223 -20.20 5.96 5.99
CA LEU A 223 -19.49 4.86 5.34
C LEU A 223 -19.47 3.59 6.20
N SER A 224 -19.14 3.73 7.49
CA SER A 224 -19.08 2.61 8.42
C SER A 224 -19.12 3.08 9.87
N SER A 225 -19.97 2.43 10.67
CA SER A 225 -19.99 2.58 12.13
C SER A 225 -18.82 1.89 12.83
N SER A 226 -18.07 1.03 12.13
CA SER A 226 -16.93 0.31 12.69
C SER A 226 -15.64 1.12 12.63
N ILE A 227 -15.57 2.19 11.83
CA ILE A 227 -14.35 3.00 11.67
C ILE A 227 -14.36 4.13 12.70
N ASN A 228 -13.25 4.28 13.42
CA ASN A 228 -13.07 5.35 14.40
C ASN A 228 -11.67 5.98 14.27
N GLN A 229 -11.30 6.32 13.04
CA GLN A 229 -9.98 6.85 12.69
C GLN A 229 -9.99 8.38 12.67
N PRO A 230 -9.19 9.07 13.52
CA PRO A 230 -8.98 10.51 13.38
C PRO A 230 -8.62 10.91 11.95
N VAL A 231 -9.14 12.05 11.51
CA VAL A 231 -8.98 12.54 10.14
C VAL A 231 -8.93 14.05 10.11
N LEU A 232 -8.07 14.60 9.24
CA LEU A 232 -8.11 16.00 8.86
C LEU A 232 -8.93 16.08 7.57
N MET A 233 -10.17 16.54 7.69
CA MET A 233 -11.02 16.77 6.53
C MET A 233 -10.55 18.04 5.83
N MET A 234 -10.07 17.92 4.59
CA MET A 234 -9.56 19.07 3.83
C MET A 234 -10.68 20.02 3.40
N VAL A 235 -11.77 19.49 2.83
CA VAL A 235 -12.95 20.23 2.41
C VAL A 235 -14.17 19.30 2.43
N PRO A 236 -15.38 19.77 2.78
CA PRO A 236 -16.59 18.96 2.67
C PRO A 236 -17.01 18.76 1.21
N SER A 237 -17.51 17.59 0.85
CA SER A 237 -17.89 17.25 -0.54
C SER A 237 -19.16 17.96 -1.06
N ASN A 238 -19.95 18.58 -0.19
CA ASN A 238 -21.21 19.23 -0.56
C ASN A 238 -21.06 20.69 -1.02
N TYR A 239 -19.84 21.22 -1.08
CA TYR A 239 -19.58 22.59 -1.53
C TYR A 239 -18.84 22.59 -2.86
N SER A 240 -19.41 23.26 -3.86
CA SER A 240 -18.73 23.52 -5.14
C SER A 240 -17.72 24.66 -4.98
N TRP A 241 -16.61 24.59 -5.71
CA TRP A 241 -15.57 25.62 -5.72
C TRP A 241 -15.11 25.97 -4.30
N SER A 242 -14.50 24.98 -3.66
CA SER A 242 -14.00 25.10 -2.29
C SER A 242 -12.76 24.23 -2.16
N SER A 243 -11.82 24.69 -1.35
CA SER A 243 -10.53 24.02 -1.21
C SER A 243 -10.03 24.15 0.22
N GLY A 244 -9.25 23.16 0.66
CA GLY A 244 -8.53 23.23 1.91
C GLY A 244 -7.09 22.80 1.71
N ALA A 245 -6.17 23.50 2.35
CA ALA A 245 -4.76 23.21 2.29
C ALA A 245 -4.15 23.19 3.69
N MET A 246 -3.17 22.32 3.84
CA MET A 246 -2.25 22.32 4.98
C MET A 246 -0.86 22.56 4.40
N PHE A 247 -0.17 23.56 4.93
CA PHE A 247 1.21 23.86 4.58
C PHE A 247 2.11 23.55 5.77
N TRP A 248 3.25 22.93 5.49
CA TRP A 248 4.30 22.67 6.48
C TRP A 248 5.66 22.98 5.86
N GLN A 249 6.68 23.11 6.70
CA GLN A 249 8.04 23.39 6.25
C GLN A 249 8.84 22.11 6.03
N SER A 250 9.70 22.10 5.01
CA SER A 250 10.70 21.07 4.76
C SER A 250 11.99 21.73 4.24
N SER A 251 13.14 21.09 4.46
CA SER A 251 14.43 21.57 3.98
C SER A 251 14.73 21.04 2.58
N TYR A 252 14.97 21.96 1.63
CA TYR A 252 15.42 21.62 0.28
C TYR A 252 16.93 21.83 0.16
N ASN A 253 17.68 20.73 0.07
CA ASN A 253 19.15 20.75 0.04
C ASN A 253 19.71 20.59 -1.38
N GLY A 254 18.95 20.98 -2.42
CA GLY A 254 19.36 20.82 -3.83
C GLY A 254 19.33 19.38 -4.35
N ARG A 255 18.63 18.47 -3.66
CA ARG A 255 18.36 17.09 -4.08
C ARG A 255 16.88 16.90 -4.31
N SER A 256 16.48 15.75 -4.85
CA SER A 256 15.07 15.40 -5.02
C SER A 256 14.29 15.56 -3.71
N LEU A 257 13.15 16.25 -3.78
CA LEU A 257 12.21 16.34 -2.67
C LEU A 257 10.99 15.49 -2.97
N THR A 258 10.64 14.58 -2.07
CA THR A 258 9.48 13.72 -2.23
C THR A 258 8.42 14.06 -1.20
N ILE A 259 7.22 14.39 -1.68
CA ILE A 259 6.02 14.50 -0.86
C ILE A 259 5.22 13.22 -1.04
N THR A 260 4.83 12.57 0.05
CA THR A 260 3.94 11.42 0.05
C THR A 260 2.75 11.70 0.93
N MET A 261 1.56 11.44 0.42
CA MET A 261 0.32 11.59 1.16
C MET A 261 -0.54 10.34 1.02
N VAL A 262 -1.17 9.94 2.12
CA VAL A 262 -2.21 8.93 2.14
C VAL A 262 -3.50 9.63 2.52
N GLY A 263 -4.41 9.70 1.55
CA GLY A 263 -5.71 10.30 1.69
C GLY A 263 -6.82 9.27 1.59
N VAL A 264 -8.03 9.70 1.90
CA VAL A 264 -9.27 8.94 1.74
C VAL A 264 -10.37 9.88 1.29
N TYR A 265 -11.33 9.31 0.61
CA TYR A 265 -12.58 9.98 0.29
C TYR A 265 -13.70 9.26 1.04
N SER A 266 -14.39 9.90 1.99
CA SER A 266 -15.39 9.19 2.81
C SER A 266 -16.78 9.14 2.17
N TYR A 267 -17.18 10.18 1.44
CA TYR A 267 -18.56 10.31 0.99
C TYR A 267 -18.78 11.45 -0.04
N ASN A 268 -19.50 11.19 -1.13
CA ASN A 268 -19.89 12.20 -2.15
C ASN A 268 -21.34 12.70 -2.03
N GLY A 269 -21.99 12.48 -0.88
CA GLY A 269 -23.45 12.61 -0.84
C GLY A 269 -24.15 11.36 -1.41
N THR A 270 -25.31 11.06 -0.85
CA THR A 270 -26.27 10.07 -1.36
C THR A 270 -27.06 10.66 -2.54
N PRO A 271 -27.62 9.81 -3.41
CA PRO A 271 -28.45 10.23 -4.53
C PRO A 271 -29.79 10.77 -3.99
N SER A 272 -30.00 12.08 -3.96
CA SER A 272 -31.37 12.64 -4.04
C SER A 272 -31.48 14.15 -4.20
N THR A 273 -30.44 14.96 -3.93
CA THR A 273 -30.60 16.43 -4.04
C THR A 273 -29.45 17.18 -4.70
N SER A 274 -28.36 16.50 -5.07
CA SER A 274 -27.26 17.11 -5.83
C SER A 274 -27.02 16.32 -7.10
N SER A 275 -27.11 17.00 -8.25
CA SER A 275 -26.65 16.51 -9.55
C SER A 275 -25.12 16.44 -9.66
N ALA A 276 -24.38 16.54 -8.53
CA ALA A 276 -22.94 16.41 -8.49
C ALA A 276 -22.52 14.94 -8.64
N TYR A 277 -22.20 14.60 -9.89
CA TYR A 277 -21.24 13.61 -10.37
C TYR A 277 -20.90 12.44 -9.41
N PRO A 278 -21.17 11.17 -9.77
CA PRO A 278 -20.76 9.98 -8.98
C PRO A 278 -19.24 9.76 -8.96
N TYR A 279 -18.47 10.76 -9.38
CA TYR A 279 -17.03 10.70 -9.54
C TYR A 279 -16.36 11.65 -8.55
N VAL A 280 -15.26 11.21 -7.93
CA VAL A 280 -14.27 12.08 -7.29
C VAL A 280 -13.84 13.15 -8.30
N GLY A 281 -14.38 14.36 -8.17
CA GLY A 281 -13.85 15.55 -8.82
C GLY A 281 -12.78 16.19 -7.94
N ASP A 282 -11.91 16.99 -8.55
CA ASP A 282 -11.15 18.03 -7.85
C ASP A 282 -10.12 17.49 -6.83
N GLY A 283 -9.72 16.23 -7.00
CA GLY A 283 -9.07 15.33 -6.05
C GLY A 283 -8.06 15.92 -5.05
N TYR A 284 -6.76 15.74 -5.29
CA TYR A 284 -5.71 16.18 -4.36
C TYR A 284 -4.75 17.13 -5.04
N ILE A 285 -4.47 18.25 -4.38
CA ILE A 285 -3.55 19.27 -4.87
C ILE A 285 -2.31 19.32 -3.97
N VAL A 286 -1.14 19.21 -4.58
CA VAL A 286 0.16 19.24 -3.93
C VAL A 286 0.93 20.45 -4.43
N TYR A 287 1.47 21.23 -3.49
CA TYR A 287 2.25 22.43 -3.77
C TYR A 287 3.70 22.24 -3.35
N LEU A 288 4.64 22.72 -4.15
CA LEU A 288 6.04 22.86 -3.74
C LEU A 288 6.53 24.30 -3.86
N PHE A 289 6.75 24.94 -2.72
CA PHE A 289 7.38 26.26 -2.62
C PHE A 289 8.85 26.15 -2.24
N LEU A 290 9.74 26.85 -2.94
CA LEU A 290 11.13 27.01 -2.53
C LEU A 290 11.30 28.20 -1.57
N LYS A 291 10.52 29.28 -1.77
CA LYS A 291 10.62 30.51 -0.98
C LYS A 291 9.28 31.28 -0.98
N PRO A 292 8.30 30.88 -0.14
CA PRO A 292 7.04 31.61 -0.03
C PRO A 292 7.25 33.00 0.60
N SER A 293 6.31 33.91 0.38
CA SER A 293 6.32 35.27 0.98
C SER A 293 5.72 35.31 2.39
N TRP A 294 5.26 34.17 2.88
CA TRP A 294 4.67 33.93 4.21
C TRP A 294 5.41 32.77 4.88
N SER A 295 5.09 32.48 6.14
CA SER A 295 5.79 31.43 6.91
C SER A 295 4.83 30.54 7.69
N ILE A 296 5.34 29.41 8.16
CA ILE A 296 4.62 28.52 9.08
C ILE A 296 4.60 29.16 10.47
N SER A 297 3.60 30.00 10.72
CA SER A 297 3.41 30.68 12.01
C SER A 297 1.94 31.02 12.26
N PRO A 298 1.53 31.22 13.54
CA PRO A 298 0.12 31.42 13.90
C PRO A 298 -0.58 32.57 13.14
N GLN A 299 0.16 33.63 12.79
CA GLN A 299 -0.37 34.78 12.05
C GLN A 299 -0.82 34.47 10.63
N TYR A 300 -0.34 33.35 10.04
CA TYR A 300 -0.68 32.90 8.69
C TYR A 300 -1.69 31.74 8.70
N ASN A 301 -2.13 31.27 9.86
CA ASN A 301 -3.13 30.22 9.94
C ASN A 301 -4.50 30.76 9.50
N TYR A 302 -5.01 30.26 8.38
CA TYR A 302 -6.21 30.72 7.65
C TYR A 302 -6.12 32.13 7.06
N SER A 303 -4.91 32.65 6.93
CA SER A 303 -4.64 34.02 6.44
C SER A 303 -3.46 34.06 5.46
N VAL A 304 -3.08 32.92 4.89
CA VAL A 304 -2.14 32.89 3.76
C VAL A 304 -2.77 33.68 2.61
N PRO A 305 -2.12 34.70 2.05
CA PRO A 305 -2.66 35.39 0.88
C PRO A 305 -2.65 34.46 -0.33
N TYR A 306 -3.75 34.35 -1.07
CA TYR A 306 -3.85 33.51 -2.27
C TYR A 306 -4.88 34.07 -3.26
N VAL A 307 -4.89 33.48 -4.46
CA VAL A 307 -5.97 33.62 -5.43
C VAL A 307 -6.52 32.25 -5.79
N ALA A 308 -7.84 32.09 -5.79
CA ALA A 308 -8.50 30.85 -6.22
C ALA A 308 -8.74 30.82 -7.73
N SER A 309 -8.71 29.63 -8.33
CA SER A 309 -8.97 29.37 -9.76
C SER A 309 -10.46 29.38 -10.17
N ASN A 310 -11.34 29.59 -9.19
CA ASN A 310 -12.79 29.62 -9.35
C ASN A 310 -13.29 30.56 -10.48
N PRO A 311 -14.34 30.18 -11.24
CA PRO A 311 -14.99 31.04 -12.23
C PRO A 311 -15.43 32.43 -11.74
N TYR A 312 -15.73 32.61 -10.45
CA TYR A 312 -16.08 33.92 -9.88
C TYR A 312 -14.85 34.83 -9.69
N THR A 313 -13.64 34.29 -9.79
CA THR A 313 -12.36 35.00 -9.65
C THR A 313 -11.55 35.02 -10.95
N LEU A 314 -12.16 34.79 -12.12
CA LEU A 314 -11.47 34.69 -13.43
C LEU A 314 -10.63 35.90 -13.83
N PHE A 315 -10.91 37.09 -13.30
CA PHE A 315 -10.07 38.27 -13.52
C PHE A 315 -8.76 38.25 -12.72
N ARG A 316 -8.64 37.34 -11.75
CA ARG A 316 -7.53 37.23 -10.80
C ARG A 316 -6.74 35.93 -10.98
N ALA A 317 -7.38 34.85 -11.42
CA ALA A 317 -6.74 33.61 -11.83
C ALA A 317 -7.16 33.22 -13.25
N PRO A 318 -6.22 32.74 -14.08
CA PRO A 318 -6.54 32.35 -15.45
C PRO A 318 -7.35 31.06 -15.50
N LEU A 319 -8.04 30.84 -16.63
CA LEU A 319 -8.57 29.54 -16.99
C LEU A 319 -7.40 28.54 -17.13
N LEU A 320 -7.36 27.50 -16.28
CA LEU A 320 -6.26 26.55 -16.26
C LEU A 320 -6.59 25.38 -17.19
N ALA A 321 -7.55 24.56 -16.80
CA ALA A 321 -7.90 23.33 -17.47
C ALA A 321 -9.42 23.20 -17.62
N PRO A 322 -9.92 22.44 -18.61
CA PRO A 322 -11.35 22.15 -18.71
C PRO A 322 -11.85 21.25 -17.57
N VAL A 323 -10.92 20.53 -16.92
CA VAL A 323 -11.16 19.67 -15.76
C VAL A 323 -10.15 20.06 -14.69
N GLN A 324 -10.63 20.78 -13.67
CA GLN A 324 -9.86 21.27 -12.52
C GLN A 324 -10.79 21.40 -11.32
N GLY A 325 -10.23 21.31 -10.12
CA GLY A 325 -10.88 21.72 -8.90
C GLY A 325 -10.70 23.20 -8.60
N ASP A 326 -11.02 23.57 -7.35
CA ASP A 326 -10.68 24.90 -6.84
C ASP A 326 -9.23 24.94 -6.37
N VAL A 327 -8.35 25.32 -7.29
CA VAL A 327 -6.93 25.47 -7.03
C VAL A 327 -6.67 26.82 -6.37
N MET A 328 -6.12 26.79 -5.15
CA MET A 328 -5.58 27.98 -4.50
C MET A 328 -4.16 28.24 -5.01
N PHE A 329 -3.85 29.47 -5.37
CA PHE A 329 -2.51 29.92 -5.73
C PHE A 329 -1.95 30.84 -4.62
N PRO A 330 -1.28 30.30 -3.59
CA PRO A 330 -0.68 31.11 -2.54
C PRO A 330 0.34 32.13 -3.07
N GLN A 331 0.46 33.23 -2.33
CA GLN A 331 1.41 34.28 -2.63
C GLN A 331 2.85 33.75 -2.55
N SER A 332 3.60 33.99 -3.62
CA SER A 332 5.01 33.63 -3.73
C SER A 332 5.67 34.56 -4.74
N THR A 333 6.82 35.11 -4.38
CA THR A 333 7.68 35.89 -5.30
C THR A 333 8.48 35.02 -6.26
N SER A 334 8.49 33.70 -6.04
CA SER A 334 9.18 32.73 -6.89
C SER A 334 8.18 31.75 -7.50
N THR A 335 8.47 31.27 -8.71
CA THR A 335 7.68 30.20 -9.33
C THR A 335 7.67 28.96 -8.44
N TYR A 336 6.50 28.32 -8.35
CA TYR A 336 6.28 27.08 -7.63
C TYR A 336 5.49 26.10 -8.50
N ILE A 337 5.55 24.83 -8.12
CA ILE A 337 4.90 23.74 -8.85
C ILE A 337 3.60 23.41 -8.13
N VAL A 338 2.54 23.25 -8.90
CA VAL A 338 1.23 22.78 -8.46
C VAL A 338 0.90 21.51 -9.22
N VAL A 339 0.63 20.43 -8.49
CA VAL A 339 0.24 19.14 -9.05
C VAL A 339 -1.15 18.79 -8.53
N GLU A 340 -2.09 18.59 -9.42
CA GLU A 340 -3.44 18.13 -9.09
C GLU A 340 -3.66 16.74 -9.66
N TRP A 341 -4.16 15.84 -8.81
CA TRP A 341 -4.80 14.61 -9.25
C TRP A 341 -6.30 14.85 -9.41
N ASN A 342 -6.81 14.76 -10.64
CA ASN A 342 -8.22 14.91 -10.95
C ASN A 342 -8.70 13.73 -11.82
N PRO A 343 -9.37 12.73 -11.23
CA PRO A 343 -9.70 11.52 -11.97
C PRO A 343 -10.82 11.71 -13.01
N LEU A 344 -11.57 12.83 -12.97
CA LEU A 344 -12.62 13.14 -13.96
C LEU A 344 -12.13 13.11 -15.42
N TRP A 345 -10.85 13.43 -15.64
CA TRP A 345 -10.19 13.34 -16.95
C TRP A 345 -10.34 12.00 -17.68
N GLN A 346 -10.58 10.92 -16.96
CA GLN A 346 -10.64 9.58 -17.55
C GLN A 346 -12.02 8.94 -17.44
N TYR A 347 -12.97 9.60 -16.78
CA TYR A 347 -14.29 9.03 -16.52
C TYR A 347 -15.45 9.84 -17.10
N THR A 348 -15.30 11.15 -17.24
CA THR A 348 -16.42 12.01 -17.63
C THR A 348 -16.06 13.01 -18.71
N TYR A 349 -14.78 13.28 -18.90
CA TYR A 349 -14.32 14.28 -19.85
C TYR A 349 -13.09 13.78 -20.60
N THR A 350 -13.20 13.61 -21.91
CA THR A 350 -12.09 13.17 -22.76
C THR A 350 -11.75 14.26 -23.76
N THR A 351 -10.46 14.59 -23.86
CA THR A 351 -9.93 15.61 -24.77
C THR A 351 -8.68 15.10 -25.45
N THR A 352 -8.49 15.48 -26.72
CA THR A 352 -7.28 15.11 -27.46
C THR A 352 -6.05 15.66 -26.76
N GLY A 353 -5.06 14.80 -26.51
CA GLY A 353 -3.83 15.17 -25.80
C GLY A 353 -3.88 14.98 -24.28
N ALA A 354 -5.05 14.66 -23.71
CA ALA A 354 -5.17 14.19 -22.32
C ALA A 354 -5.13 12.65 -22.29
N THR A 355 -4.13 12.07 -21.61
CA THR A 355 -3.85 10.63 -21.56
C THR A 355 -3.91 10.02 -20.15
N GLY A 356 -4.06 10.84 -19.12
CA GLY A 356 -4.13 10.42 -17.72
C GLY A 356 -4.97 11.36 -16.85
N GLN A 357 -4.68 11.40 -15.55
CA GLN A 357 -5.52 12.08 -14.53
C GLN A 357 -4.79 13.22 -13.80
N TRP A 358 -3.64 13.65 -14.30
CA TRP A 358 -2.80 14.62 -13.60
C TRP A 358 -2.78 15.95 -14.33
N ASN A 359 -2.98 17.03 -13.58
CA ASN A 359 -2.69 18.38 -14.03
C ASN A 359 -1.41 18.87 -13.35
N VAL A 360 -0.54 19.53 -14.11
CA VAL A 360 0.71 20.11 -13.59
C VAL A 360 0.85 21.54 -14.08
N TRP A 361 1.06 22.46 -13.15
CA TRP A 361 1.16 23.88 -13.42
C TRP A 361 2.41 24.48 -12.79
N LEU A 362 3.03 25.43 -13.49
CA LEU A 362 4.00 26.36 -12.94
C LEU A 362 3.28 27.66 -12.63
N ALA A 363 3.22 28.03 -11.36
CA ALA A 363 2.49 29.18 -10.88
C ALA A 363 3.40 30.21 -10.21
N VAL A 364 3.04 31.48 -10.31
CA VAL A 364 3.62 32.58 -9.53
C VAL A 364 2.53 33.58 -9.18
N ASN A 365 2.48 34.01 -7.92
CA ASN A 365 1.51 34.99 -7.42
C ASN A 365 2.26 36.01 -6.55
N PRO A 366 2.95 36.99 -7.15
CA PRO A 366 3.90 37.83 -6.42
C PRO A 366 3.22 38.73 -5.37
N TYR A 367 2.00 39.18 -5.66
CA TYR A 367 1.30 40.19 -4.84
C TYR A 367 0.11 39.61 -4.05
N GLY A 368 -0.14 38.31 -4.13
CA GLY A 368 -1.29 37.67 -3.48
C GLY A 368 -2.63 37.95 -4.16
N SER A 369 -2.68 38.80 -5.19
CA SER A 369 -3.91 39.30 -5.82
C SER A 369 -4.12 38.84 -7.27
N THR A 370 -3.08 38.34 -7.93
CA THR A 370 -3.16 37.81 -9.31
C THR A 370 -2.14 36.71 -9.51
N ALA A 371 -2.60 35.54 -9.96
CA ALA A 371 -1.76 34.39 -10.25
C ALA A 371 -1.45 34.31 -11.76
N TYR A 372 -0.20 34.05 -12.09
CA TYR A 372 0.26 33.75 -13.45
C TYR A 372 0.61 32.28 -13.53
N VAL A 373 0.02 31.58 -14.51
CA VAL A 373 0.16 30.13 -14.67
C VAL A 373 0.71 29.82 -16.06
N SER A 374 1.66 28.89 -16.12
CA SER A 374 2.37 28.51 -17.33
C SER A 374 2.63 27.00 -17.38
N PRO A 375 2.97 26.45 -18.57
CA PRO A 375 2.97 27.06 -19.91
C PRO A 375 1.59 27.54 -20.40
N TYR A 376 1.57 28.50 -21.33
CA TYR A 376 0.37 28.96 -22.03
C TYR A 376 0.69 29.25 -23.51
N PRO A 377 -0.03 28.66 -24.49
CA PRO A 377 -1.08 27.65 -24.32
C PRO A 377 -0.55 26.35 -23.72
N SER A 378 -1.46 25.48 -23.26
CA SER A 378 -1.12 24.14 -22.79
C SER A 378 -0.39 23.37 -23.89
N PRO A 379 0.78 22.76 -23.61
CA PRO A 379 1.53 22.02 -24.61
C PRO A 379 0.80 20.79 -25.14
N ASN A 380 -0.09 20.19 -24.36
CA ASN A 380 -0.76 18.94 -24.74
C ASN A 380 -2.23 19.13 -25.13
N ILE A 381 -2.95 20.11 -24.57
CA ILE A 381 -4.37 20.36 -24.95
C ILE A 381 -4.61 21.72 -25.62
N GLY A 382 -3.59 22.56 -25.78
CA GLY A 382 -3.65 23.79 -26.57
C GLY A 382 -4.37 24.97 -25.89
N TYR A 383 -4.72 25.97 -26.71
CA TYR A 383 -5.46 27.16 -26.28
C TYR A 383 -6.92 26.80 -25.95
N PRO A 384 -7.54 27.40 -24.91
CA PRO A 384 -7.08 28.49 -24.03
C PRO A 384 -6.45 28.02 -22.71
N TYR A 385 -6.02 26.77 -22.61
CA TYR A 385 -5.62 26.14 -21.35
C TYR A 385 -4.15 26.39 -21.00
N ARG A 386 -3.78 26.08 -19.76
CA ARG A 386 -2.46 26.34 -19.17
C ARG A 386 -1.96 25.12 -18.44
N GLY A 387 -0.65 24.89 -18.49
CA GLY A 387 -0.03 23.74 -17.85
C GLY A 387 -0.09 22.48 -18.71
N TRP A 388 0.26 21.37 -18.08
CA TRP A 388 0.14 20.04 -18.65
C TRP A 388 -1.07 19.38 -18.02
N ASP A 389 -2.14 19.25 -18.80
CA ASP A 389 -3.47 18.93 -18.26
C ASP A 389 -3.90 17.52 -18.66
N GLY A 390 -4.39 16.73 -17.72
CA GLY A 390 -4.79 15.34 -17.96
C GLY A 390 -3.64 14.45 -18.47
N ILE A 391 -2.42 14.64 -17.99
CA ILE A 391 -1.25 13.82 -18.36
C ILE A 391 -1.15 12.54 -17.52
N GLY A 392 -0.31 11.62 -17.98
CA GLY A 392 -0.06 10.31 -17.35
C GLY A 392 -0.53 9.15 -18.21
N THR A 393 -0.42 7.93 -17.70
CA THR A 393 -0.71 6.69 -18.45
C THR A 393 -1.70 5.77 -17.74
N GLY A 394 -2.27 6.22 -16.61
CA GLY A 394 -3.14 5.42 -15.76
C GLY A 394 -4.38 6.19 -15.35
N ALA A 395 -5.43 5.42 -15.05
CA ALA A 395 -6.68 5.92 -14.52
C ALA A 395 -7.16 5.01 -13.40
N PHE A 396 -7.59 5.57 -12.28
CA PHE A 396 -8.33 4.83 -11.26
C PHE A 396 -9.40 5.73 -10.64
N GLN A 397 -10.50 5.11 -10.24
CA GLN A 397 -11.60 5.75 -9.54
C GLN A 397 -11.76 5.10 -8.18
N PRO A 398 -11.32 5.75 -7.09
CA PRO A 398 -11.46 5.16 -5.78
C PRO A 398 -12.93 5.12 -5.37
N ARG A 399 -13.29 4.08 -4.62
CA ARG A 399 -14.56 4.02 -3.89
C ARG A 399 -14.45 4.81 -2.60
N PRO A 400 -15.58 5.24 -2.03
CA PRO A 400 -15.58 5.79 -0.67
C PRO A 400 -14.90 4.83 0.32
N GLY A 401 -13.95 5.35 1.08
CA GLY A 401 -13.13 4.60 2.04
C GLY A 401 -11.83 4.02 1.49
N ASP A 402 -11.62 4.02 0.17
CA ASP A 402 -10.37 3.55 -0.40
C ASP A 402 -9.22 4.48 0.00
N TYR A 403 -8.08 3.89 0.35
CA TYR A 403 -6.85 4.62 0.58
C TYR A 403 -6.23 5.03 -0.74
N ILE A 404 -6.01 6.33 -0.91
CA ILE A 404 -5.39 6.93 -2.07
C ILE A 404 -3.99 7.34 -1.67
N CYS A 405 -2.99 6.74 -2.29
CA CYS A 405 -1.61 7.13 -2.06
C CYS A 405 -1.04 7.89 -3.24
N ILE A 406 -0.51 9.08 -2.94
CA ILE A 406 0.10 9.97 -3.92
C ILE A 406 1.53 10.26 -3.48
N THR A 407 2.46 10.05 -4.40
CA THR A 407 3.85 10.44 -4.27
C THR A 407 4.20 11.40 -5.38
N VAL A 408 4.67 12.59 -5.02
CA VAL A 408 5.20 13.59 -5.95
C VAL A 408 6.66 13.81 -5.63
N THR A 409 7.54 13.59 -6.62
CA THR A 409 8.97 13.83 -6.52
C THR A 409 9.36 14.98 -7.44
N TYR A 410 9.98 16.00 -6.85
CA TYR A 410 10.41 17.23 -7.51
C TYR A 410 11.92 17.26 -7.71
#